data_AF-A0A2G6KGA4-F1
#
_entry.id   AF-A0A2G6KGA4-F1
#
_cell.length_a   1.000
_cell.length_b   1.000
_cell.length_c   1.000
_cell.angle_alpha   90.00
_cell.angle_beta   90.00
_cell.angle_gamma   90.00
#
_symmetry.space_group_name_H-M   'P 1'
#
loop_
_entity.id
_entity.type
_entity.pdbx_description
1 polymer ?
#
loop_
_entity_poly.entity_id
_entity_poly.type
_entity_poly.pdbx_seq_one_letter_code
_entity_poly.pdbx_strand_id
1 'polypeptide(L)'
;GDIDMASNIARAMVTQWGFSEALGPIAFMDNATGQKKPVSDQISHLIDTEVKRFIDEGYATAETLLKDNLDKLHAMTRALIKYETLDAQQIAQIMQGDEPTPPADWGDDDNGADSGAKNTDNEPRGDDVGSASLH
;
A
#
# COMPACT_ATOMS: atom_id res chain seq x y z
N GLY A 1 -8.37 -8.09 -17.39
CA GLY A 1 -7.70 -7.07 -16.56
C GLY A 1 -8.48 -6.82 -15.30
N ASP A 2 -8.11 -5.83 -14.49
CA ASP A 2 -8.76 -5.57 -13.19
C ASP A 2 -10.24 -5.23 -13.33
N ILE A 3 -10.63 -4.56 -14.43
CA ILE A 3 -12.03 -4.23 -14.74
C ILE A 3 -12.89 -5.50 -14.87
N ASP A 4 -12.39 -6.51 -15.60
CA ASP A 4 -13.12 -7.76 -15.78
C ASP A 4 -13.27 -8.52 -14.47
N MET A 5 -12.20 -8.52 -13.65
CA MET A 5 -12.21 -9.17 -12.34
C MET A 5 -13.19 -8.49 -11.39
N ALA A 6 -13.13 -7.16 -11.27
CA ALA A 6 -14.04 -6.36 -10.45
C ALA A 6 -15.49 -6.56 -10.89
N SER A 7 -15.76 -6.55 -12.20
CA SER A 7 -17.09 -6.77 -12.76
C SER A 7 -17.64 -8.17 -12.45
N ASN A 8 -16.78 -9.20 -12.50
CA ASN A 8 -17.18 -10.57 -12.17
C ASN A 8 -17.49 -10.73 -10.68
N ILE A 9 -16.67 -10.15 -9.80
CA ILE A 9 -16.90 -10.17 -8.36
C ILE A 9 -18.21 -9.44 -8.02
N ALA A 10 -18.40 -8.21 -8.54
CA ALA A 10 -19.62 -7.45 -8.32
C ALA A 10 -20.88 -8.20 -8.81
N ARG A 11 -20.80 -8.87 -9.97
CA ARG A 11 -21.90 -9.71 -10.47
C ARG A 11 -22.17 -10.91 -9.56
N ALA A 12 -21.14 -11.53 -8.98
CA ALA A 12 -21.32 -12.61 -8.01
C ALA A 12 -21.95 -12.11 -6.70
N MET A 13 -21.54 -10.94 -6.20
CA MET A 13 -22.14 -10.29 -5.02
C MET A 13 -23.66 -10.13 -5.20
N VAL A 14 -24.08 -9.66 -6.38
CA VAL A 14 -25.49 -9.43 -6.69
C VAL A 14 -26.24 -10.75 -6.91
N THR A 15 -25.70 -11.67 -7.70
CA THR A 15 -26.46 -12.82 -8.24
C THR A 15 -26.32 -14.12 -7.45
N GLN A 16 -25.25 -14.26 -6.66
CA GLN A 16 -24.94 -15.49 -5.92
C GLN A 16 -25.01 -15.26 -4.41
N TRP A 17 -24.50 -14.13 -3.93
CA TRP A 17 -24.38 -13.87 -2.49
C TRP A 17 -25.55 -13.05 -1.92
N GLY A 18 -26.36 -12.43 -2.78
CA GLY A 18 -27.56 -11.69 -2.36
C GLY A 18 -27.26 -10.36 -1.69
N PHE A 19 -26.17 -9.69 -2.09
CA PHE A 19 -25.76 -8.40 -1.50
C PHE A 19 -26.55 -7.21 -2.06
N SER A 20 -27.46 -7.44 -2.99
CA SER A 20 -28.38 -6.41 -3.46
C SER A 20 -29.65 -6.38 -2.62
N GLU A 21 -29.89 -5.27 -1.93
CA GLU A 21 -31.14 -5.05 -1.20
C GLU A 21 -32.36 -5.00 -2.14
N ALA A 22 -32.17 -4.51 -3.37
CA ALA A 22 -33.24 -4.38 -4.37
C ALA A 22 -33.70 -5.74 -4.94
N LEU A 23 -32.79 -6.72 -5.05
CA LEU A 23 -33.11 -8.08 -5.52
C LEU A 23 -33.43 -9.03 -4.36
N GLY A 24 -33.00 -8.71 -3.14
CA GLY A 24 -33.10 -9.57 -1.98
C GLY A 24 -32.22 -10.82 -2.09
N PRO A 25 -32.31 -11.75 -1.12
CA PRO A 25 -31.47 -12.95 -1.05
C PRO A 25 -31.96 -14.06 -2.01
N ILE A 26 -32.12 -13.73 -3.30
CA ILE A 26 -32.48 -14.69 -4.34
C ILE A 26 -31.24 -15.05 -5.15
N ALA A 27 -30.87 -16.33 -5.14
CA ALA A 27 -29.79 -16.85 -5.98
C ALA A 27 -30.27 -17.03 -7.43
N PHE A 28 -29.69 -16.25 -8.34
CA PHE A 28 -29.94 -16.31 -9.79
C PHE A 28 -29.02 -17.29 -10.52
N MET A 29 -28.10 -17.92 -9.80
CA MET A 29 -27.32 -19.05 -10.26
C MET A 29 -27.66 -20.29 -9.44
N ASP A 30 -27.70 -21.44 -10.12
CA ASP A 30 -27.76 -22.73 -9.45
C ASP A 30 -26.34 -23.18 -9.10
N ASN A 31 -26.03 -23.19 -7.80
CA ASN A 31 -24.71 -23.55 -7.30
C ASN A 31 -24.35 -25.03 -7.54
N ALA A 32 -25.34 -25.89 -7.81
CA ALA A 32 -25.10 -27.31 -8.09
C ALA A 32 -24.75 -27.57 -9.57
N THR A 33 -25.31 -26.79 -10.50
CA THR A 33 -25.15 -27.01 -11.94
C THR A 33 -24.32 -25.92 -12.63
N GLY A 34 -24.02 -24.82 -11.93
CA GLY A 34 -23.38 -23.63 -12.48
C GLY A 34 -24.24 -22.87 -13.51
N GLN A 35 -25.49 -23.29 -13.71
CA GLN A 35 -26.35 -22.72 -14.72
C GLN A 35 -27.01 -21.42 -14.23
N LYS A 36 -27.08 -20.44 -15.13
CA LYS A 36 -27.83 -19.21 -14.90
C LYS A 36 -29.32 -19.52 -14.99
N LYS A 37 -30.10 -19.07 -14.02
CA LYS A 37 -31.55 -19.15 -14.11
C LYS A 37 -32.05 -18.15 -15.15
N PRO A 38 -33.10 -18.47 -15.92
CA PRO A 38 -33.73 -17.49 -16.79
C PRO A 38 -34.27 -16.34 -15.93
N VAL A 39 -33.89 -15.12 -16.29
CA VAL A 39 -34.32 -13.87 -15.64
C VAL A 39 -35.06 -13.03 -16.67
N SER A 40 -36.05 -12.26 -16.23
CA SER A 40 -36.73 -11.30 -17.10
C SER A 40 -35.81 -10.12 -17.42
N ASP A 41 -36.10 -9.39 -18.50
CA ASP A 41 -35.33 -8.19 -18.88
C ASP A 41 -35.27 -7.15 -17.77
N GLN A 42 -36.37 -6.98 -17.03
CA GLN A 42 -36.43 -6.08 -15.88
C GLN A 42 -35.44 -6.49 -14.78
N ILE A 43 -35.32 -7.80 -14.50
CA ILE A 43 -34.38 -8.31 -13.49
C ILE A 43 -32.94 -8.21 -14.01
N SER A 44 -32.70 -8.48 -15.29
CA SER A 44 -31.38 -8.31 -15.91
C SER A 44 -30.90 -6.86 -15.79
N HIS A 45 -31.77 -5.89 -16.11
CA HIS A 45 -31.46 -4.47 -15.98
C HIS A 45 -31.17 -4.07 -14.52
N LEU A 46 -31.92 -4.62 -13.57
CA LEU A 46 -31.69 -4.39 -12.15
C LEU A 46 -30.35 -4.96 -11.69
N ILE A 47 -29.99 -6.18 -12.12
CA ILE A 47 -28.68 -6.77 -11.87
C ILE A 47 -27.56 -5.88 -12.39
N ASP A 48 -27.66 -5.42 -13.64
CA ASP A 48 -26.62 -4.57 -14.24
C ASP A 48 -26.49 -3.22 -13.50
N THR A 49 -27.61 -2.65 -13.04
CA THR A 49 -27.62 -1.43 -12.22
C THR A 49 -26.91 -1.62 -10.89
N GLU A 50 -27.18 -2.73 -10.21
CA GLU A 50 -26.56 -3.04 -8.92
C GLU A 50 -25.07 -3.37 -9.07
N VAL A 51 -24.68 -4.09 -10.13
CA VAL A 51 -23.27 -4.32 -10.46
C VAL A 51 -22.54 -2.99 -10.65
N LYS A 52 -23.14 -2.07 -11.40
CA LYS A 52 -22.57 -0.73 -11.59
C LYS A 52 -22.41 0.00 -10.26
N ARG A 53 -23.43 -0.03 -9.39
CA ARG A 53 -23.38 0.59 -8.07
C ARG A 53 -22.19 0.08 -7.25
N PHE A 54 -21.97 -1.23 -7.19
CA PHE A 54 -20.84 -1.82 -6.46
C PHE A 54 -19.48 -1.41 -7.03
N ILE A 55 -19.34 -1.36 -8.36
CA ILE A 55 -18.11 -0.91 -9.01
C ILE A 55 -17.83 0.56 -8.69
N ASP A 56 -18.85 1.42 -8.80
CA ASP A 56 -18.74 2.84 -8.54
C ASP A 56 -18.38 3.12 -7.06
N GLU A 57 -19.00 2.39 -6.12
CA GLU A 57 -18.68 2.47 -4.68
C GLU A 57 -17.25 2.00 -4.36
N GLY A 58 -16.82 0.89 -4.97
CA GLY A 58 -15.46 0.38 -4.81
C GLY A 58 -14.42 1.37 -5.35
N TYR A 59 -14.70 1.97 -6.50
CA TYR A 59 -13.85 3.02 -7.08
C TYR A 59 -13.76 4.25 -6.17
N ALA A 60 -14.89 4.76 -5.70
CA ALA A 60 -14.94 5.93 -4.82
C ALA A 60 -14.20 5.67 -3.50
N THR A 61 -14.33 4.46 -2.95
CA THR A 61 -13.63 4.04 -1.73
C THR A 61 -12.12 3.99 -1.96
N ALA A 62 -11.68 3.38 -3.06
CA ALA A 62 -10.26 3.31 -3.41
C ALA A 62 -9.67 4.71 -3.66
N GLU A 63 -10.39 5.57 -4.39
CA GLU A 63 -9.98 6.95 -4.64
C GLU A 63 -9.83 7.73 -3.34
N THR A 64 -10.81 7.61 -2.43
CA THR A 64 -10.76 8.26 -1.11
C THR A 64 -9.57 7.77 -0.31
N LEU A 65 -9.37 6.44 -0.22
CA LEU A 65 -8.24 5.85 0.50
C LEU A 65 -6.89 6.33 -0.03
N LEU A 66 -6.74 6.44 -1.36
CA LEU A 66 -5.52 6.95 -1.99
C LEU A 66 -5.32 8.44 -1.72
N LYS A 67 -6.38 9.25 -1.80
CA LYS A 67 -6.32 10.70 -1.50
C LYS A 67 -5.92 10.95 -0.05
N ASP A 68 -6.50 10.20 0.88
CA ASP A 68 -6.22 10.30 2.32
C ASP A 68 -4.79 9.88 2.67
N ASN A 69 -4.09 9.16 1.77
CA ASN A 69 -2.73 8.66 1.95
C ASN A 69 -1.77 9.11 0.84
N LEU A 70 -2.00 10.31 0.29
CA LEU A 70 -1.18 10.90 -0.78
C LEU A 70 0.31 10.99 -0.41
N ASP A 71 0.60 11.25 0.86
CA ASP A 71 1.96 11.28 1.43
C ASP A 71 2.68 9.94 1.21
N LYS A 72 2.02 8.84 1.57
CA LYS A 72 2.54 7.47 1.40
C LYS A 72 2.65 7.09 -0.08
N LEU A 73 1.66 7.47 -0.89
CA LEU A 73 1.70 7.22 -2.33
C LEU A 73 2.90 7.91 -3.00
N HIS A 74 3.16 9.17 -2.64
CA HIS A 74 4.33 9.90 -3.13
C HIS A 74 5.63 9.31 -2.61
N ALA A 75 5.67 8.84 -1.35
CA ALA A 75 6.83 8.13 -0.80
C ALA A 75 7.13 6.84 -1.55
N MET A 76 6.12 6.00 -1.82
CA MET A 76 6.26 4.79 -2.64
C MET A 76 6.75 5.12 -4.04
N THR A 77 6.20 6.17 -4.67
CA THR A 77 6.60 6.58 -6.02
C THR A 77 8.07 7.01 -6.06
N ARG A 78 8.52 7.82 -5.09
CA ARG A 78 9.94 8.22 -4.99
C ARG A 78 10.85 7.01 -4.77
N ALA A 79 10.42 6.08 -3.92
CA ALA A 79 11.19 4.88 -3.63
C ALA A 79 11.28 3.94 -4.85
N LEU A 80 10.20 3.77 -5.61
CA LEU A 80 10.22 3.00 -6.86
C LEU A 80 11.08 3.66 -7.95
N ILE A 81 11.12 4.99 -8.03
CA ILE A 81 12.03 5.69 -8.94
C ILE A 81 13.49 5.44 -8.55
N LYS A 82 13.78 5.38 -7.25
CA LYS A 82 15.14 5.17 -6.74
C LYS A 82 15.59 3.71 -6.86
N TYR A 83 14.74 2.77 -6.48
CA TYR A 83 15.09 1.37 -6.23
C TYR A 83 14.49 0.37 -7.24
N GLU A 84 13.63 0.83 -8.15
CA GLU A 84 12.89 0.04 -9.16
C GLU A 84 11.87 -0.97 -8.59
N THR A 85 12.22 -1.63 -7.49
CA THR A 85 11.38 -2.61 -6.79
C THR A 85 11.31 -2.29 -5.29
N LEU A 86 10.22 -2.71 -4.66
CA LEU A 86 10.02 -2.60 -3.22
C LEU A 86 9.60 -3.95 -2.65
N ASP A 87 10.23 -4.33 -1.54
CA ASP A 87 9.84 -5.48 -0.75
C ASP A 87 8.79 -5.11 0.32
N ALA A 88 8.28 -6.13 1.00
CA ALA A 88 7.26 -5.95 2.03
C ALA A 88 7.76 -5.13 3.23
N GLN A 89 9.05 -5.19 3.56
CA GLN A 89 9.62 -4.45 4.69
C GLN A 89 9.70 -2.96 4.38
N GLN A 90 10.14 -2.60 3.16
CA GLN A 90 10.18 -1.22 2.67
C GLN A 90 8.78 -0.62 2.59
N ILE A 91 7.79 -1.38 2.11
CA ILE A 91 6.39 -0.95 2.12
C ILE A 91 5.92 -0.69 3.56
N ALA A 92 6.24 -1.57 4.51
CA ALA A 92 5.84 -1.40 5.90
C ALA A 92 6.46 -0.15 6.56
N GLN A 93 7.71 0.20 6.21
CA GLN A 93 8.37 1.44 6.63
C GLN A 93 7.61 2.66 6.10
N ILE A 94 7.31 2.69 4.80
CA ILE A 94 6.54 3.79 4.18
C ILE A 94 5.16 3.92 4.83
N MET A 95 4.50 2.81 5.15
CA MET A 95 3.20 2.83 5.81
C MET A 95 3.24 3.41 7.23
N GLN A 96 4.38 3.29 7.92
CA GLN A 96 4.65 3.90 9.23
C GLN A 96 5.06 5.37 9.15
N GLY A 97 5.34 5.87 7.93
CA GLY A 97 5.83 7.22 7.69
C GLY A 97 7.35 7.34 7.67
N ASP A 98 8.06 6.21 7.70
CA ASP A 98 9.52 6.15 7.65
C ASP A 98 10.04 6.13 6.21
N GLU A 99 11.31 6.51 6.02
CA GLU A 99 11.99 6.39 4.74
C GLU A 99 12.40 4.92 4.50
N PRO A 100 12.12 4.33 3.32
CA PRO A 100 12.43 2.94 3.05
C PRO A 100 13.95 2.71 2.97
N THR A 101 14.42 1.65 3.60
CA THR A 101 15.83 1.24 3.50
C THR A 101 16.16 0.76 2.08
N PRO A 102 17.43 0.80 1.64
CA PRO A 102 17.83 0.23 0.35
C PRO A 102 17.50 -1.27 0.25
N PRO A 103 17.18 -1.78 -0.95
CA PRO A 103 17.05 -3.22 -1.20
C PRO A 103 18.33 -4.00 -0.84
N ALA A 104 18.19 -5.30 -0.56
CA ALA A 104 19.32 -6.15 -0.12
C ALA A 104 20.41 -6.36 -1.19
N ASP A 105 20.08 -6.20 -2.46
CA ASP A 105 20.99 -6.27 -3.62
C ASP A 105 21.43 -4.89 -4.13
N TRP A 106 21.06 -3.82 -3.42
CA TRP A 106 21.46 -2.45 -3.72
C TRP A 106 22.92 -2.24 -3.29
N GLY A 107 23.82 -2.23 -4.27
CA GLY A 107 25.27 -2.25 -4.05
C GLY A 107 25.86 -1.00 -3.39
N ASP A 108 26.87 -1.25 -2.55
CA ASP A 108 27.84 -0.32 -1.96
C ASP A 108 28.61 0.53 -3.00
N ASP A 109 27.96 1.48 -3.67
CA ASP A 109 28.69 2.42 -4.56
C ASP A 109 28.07 3.83 -4.68
N ASP A 110 27.74 4.46 -3.55
CA ASP A 110 27.73 5.91 -3.42
C ASP A 110 28.47 6.39 -2.16
N ASN A 111 29.78 6.53 -2.32
CA ASN A 111 30.64 7.30 -1.43
C ASN A 111 30.20 8.78 -1.46
N GLY A 112 29.49 9.27 -0.43
CA GLY A 112 28.89 10.61 -0.51
C GLY A 112 28.22 11.23 0.72
N ALA A 113 28.85 11.13 1.89
CA ALA A 113 28.78 12.10 3.02
C ALA A 113 27.56 12.18 3.97
N ASP A 114 27.93 12.11 5.25
CA ASP A 114 27.39 12.80 6.43
C ASP A 114 26.18 12.21 7.16
N SER A 115 26.47 11.36 8.15
CA SER A 115 25.68 11.29 9.37
C SER A 115 26.60 11.21 10.58
N GLY A 116 26.76 12.37 11.23
CA GLY A 116 27.57 12.53 12.43
C GLY A 116 27.16 11.62 13.59
N ALA A 117 28.11 10.81 14.05
CA ALA A 117 28.07 10.19 15.35
C ALA A 117 28.93 11.01 16.32
N LYS A 118 28.24 11.72 17.22
CA LYS A 118 28.79 12.37 18.41
C LYS A 118 29.30 11.33 19.42
N ASN A 119 30.43 11.71 20.05
CA ASN A 119 30.91 11.37 21.39
C ASN A 119 31.37 9.90 21.60
N THR A 120 32.41 9.57 22.36
CA THR A 120 32.92 10.15 23.63
C THR A 120 34.41 9.81 23.83
N ASP A 121 35.15 10.77 24.39
CA ASP A 121 36.15 10.63 25.45
C ASP A 121 37.26 9.57 25.34
N ASN A 122 38.51 10.02 25.16
CA ASN A 122 39.58 9.77 26.14
C ASN A 122 40.84 10.63 25.86
N GLU A 123 41.03 11.72 26.61
CA GLU A 123 42.36 12.24 26.96
C GLU A 123 42.32 12.63 28.45
N PRO A 124 43.41 12.36 29.18
CA PRO A 124 44.33 13.48 29.35
C PRO A 124 45.78 13.06 29.12
N ARG A 125 46.43 13.73 28.17
CA ARG A 125 47.89 13.91 28.21
C ARG A 125 48.19 14.94 29.29
N GLY A 126 48.75 14.48 30.40
CA GLY A 126 49.35 15.36 31.39
C GLY A 126 50.73 15.79 30.91
N ASP A 127 50.90 17.08 30.65
CA ASP A 127 52.18 17.77 30.62
C ASP A 127 51.96 19.16 31.21
N ASP A 128 52.33 19.35 32.48
CA ASP A 128 52.44 20.67 33.09
C ASP A 128 53.92 20.97 33.33
N VAL A 129 54.44 21.94 32.58
CA VAL A 129 55.80 22.47 32.64
C VAL A 129 55.70 23.88 33.18
N GLY A 130 56.25 24.13 34.37
CA GLY A 130 56.26 25.48 34.95
C GLY A 130 56.97 25.64 36.30
N SER A 131 58.30 25.69 36.27
CA SER A 131 59.18 26.62 37.02
C SER A 131 58.99 26.86 38.55
N ALA A 132 60.04 26.55 39.35
CA ALA A 132 60.77 27.52 40.21
C ALA A 132 61.86 26.88 41.10
N SER A 133 62.96 27.63 41.28
CA SER A 133 63.85 27.74 42.46
C SER A 133 65.23 27.05 42.54
N LEU A 134 66.23 27.94 42.61
CA LEU A 134 67.50 27.95 43.37
C LEU A 134 68.61 26.94 43.04
N HIS A 135 69.70 27.46 42.46
CA HIS A 135 70.98 27.75 43.15
C HIS A 135 71.75 28.85 42.38
#